data_AF-A0A7Y5DR85-F1
#
_entry.id   AF-A0A7Y5DR85-F1
#
_cell.length_a   1.000
_cell.length_b   1.000
_cell.length_c   1.000
_cell.angle_alpha   90.00
_cell.angle_beta   90.00
_cell.angle_gamma   90.00
#
_symmetry.space_group_name_H-M   'P 1'
#
loop_
_entity.id
_entity.type
_entity.pdbx_description
1 polymer ?
#
loop_
_entity_poly.entity_id
_entity_poly.type
_entity_poly.pdbx_seq_one_letter_code
_entity_poly.pdbx_strand_id
1 'polypeptide(L)'
;MKIYLTTALSLLLLSAFGQSQKTEVLMLGTFHFSFPNRDVKKIEVNDQIDVLEPKYQQEIEDIVGKIAKFKPTIIAIEREPSEQAKYDSLYNKFLQGEYQLGRSEEKQIGFRLAKMLGIEKLYCINEWGKDYEDIKRVLEGKDSIEASRFMNFFYKNPDTLIHFSPKQVFKSEGILPELIQMNDDNSIKKDLGNYLIGVFKYKTKDNELFGADFVTGWWFNRNLRIFRNIQKINAKPTDRILVIYGAGHLNILNYLIECSPEYKLVKTNDYLKE
;
A
#
# COMPACT_ATOMS: atom_id res chain seq x y z
N MET A 1 1.88 65.77 38.94
CA MET A 1 2.42 64.47 39.40
C MET A 1 1.45 63.39 38.94
N LYS A 2 1.93 62.51 38.06
CA LYS A 2 1.40 61.21 37.67
C LYS A 2 0.21 61.08 36.67
N ILE A 3 0.49 60.62 35.43
CA ILE A 3 0.29 59.26 34.79
C ILE A 3 -1.22 59.00 34.43
N TYR A 4 -1.69 58.44 33.29
CA TYR A 4 -1.19 57.42 32.35
C TYR A 4 -1.73 57.56 30.92
N LEU A 5 -0.83 57.19 30.01
CA LEU A 5 -0.97 56.81 28.61
C LEU A 5 -1.94 55.62 28.47
N THR A 6 -2.95 55.71 27.60
CA THR A 6 -3.69 54.55 27.09
C THR A 6 -3.78 54.60 25.57
N THR A 7 -2.68 54.24 24.92
CA THR A 7 -2.70 53.73 23.55
C THR A 7 -3.23 52.30 23.60
N ALA A 8 -4.51 52.13 23.29
CA ALA A 8 -5.09 50.82 23.01
C ALA A 8 -4.53 50.32 21.67
N LEU A 9 -3.43 49.56 21.73
CA LEU A 9 -2.90 48.86 20.58
C LEU A 9 -3.72 47.57 20.40
N SER A 10 -4.79 47.69 19.61
CA SER A 10 -5.57 46.55 19.13
C SER A 10 -4.71 45.71 18.19
N LEU A 11 -3.88 44.81 18.74
CA LEU A 11 -3.31 43.72 17.96
C LEU A 11 -4.46 42.79 17.55
N LEU A 12 -5.01 43.05 16.37
CA LEU A 12 -5.70 42.06 15.56
C LEU A 12 -4.69 40.94 15.29
N LEU A 13 -4.68 39.94 16.17
CA LEU A 13 -4.18 38.61 15.86
C LEU A 13 -5.11 38.05 14.78
N LEU A 14 -4.81 38.40 13.52
CA LEU A 14 -5.18 37.59 12.38
C LEU A 14 -4.41 36.27 12.52
N SER A 15 -4.92 35.36 13.35
CA SER A 15 -4.71 33.95 13.12
C SER A 15 -5.40 33.63 11.81
N ALA A 16 -4.72 33.95 10.70
CA ALA A 16 -4.91 33.24 9.46
C ALA A 16 -4.62 31.79 9.82
N PHE A 17 -5.66 31.02 10.12
CA PHE A 17 -5.65 29.58 9.92
C PHE A 17 -5.45 29.39 8.42
N GLY A 18 -4.21 29.58 7.97
CA GLY A 18 -3.79 29.15 6.65
C GLY A 18 -4.10 27.67 6.65
N GLN A 19 -5.11 27.27 5.87
CA GLN A 19 -5.44 25.87 5.69
C GLN A 19 -4.15 25.22 5.20
N SER A 20 -3.52 24.46 6.09
CA SER A 20 -2.27 23.77 5.79
C SER A 20 -2.53 22.96 4.53
N GLN A 21 -1.86 23.32 3.45
CA GLN A 21 -2.00 22.61 2.18
C GLN A 21 -1.55 21.18 2.43
N LYS A 22 -2.47 20.23 2.24
CA LYS A 22 -2.18 18.81 2.44
C LYS A 22 -1.42 18.25 1.25
N THR A 23 -0.40 17.44 1.51
CA THR A 23 0.34 16.72 0.46
C THR A 23 -0.60 15.71 -0.20
N GLU A 24 -0.66 15.71 -1.53
CA GLU A 24 -1.50 14.77 -2.28
C GLU A 24 -0.83 13.39 -2.34
N VAL A 25 -1.62 12.34 -2.07
CA VAL A 25 -1.16 10.95 -2.13
C VAL A 25 -2.06 10.15 -3.07
N LEU A 26 -1.46 9.51 -4.07
CA LEU A 26 -2.09 8.58 -4.99
C LEU A 26 -1.65 7.15 -4.64
N MET A 27 -2.59 6.29 -4.26
CA MET A 27 -2.30 4.89 -3.91
C MET A 27 -2.61 3.98 -5.10
N LEU A 28 -1.59 3.48 -5.78
CA LEU A 28 -1.74 2.51 -6.86
C LEU A 28 -1.65 1.08 -6.29
N GLY A 29 -2.81 0.45 -6.11
CA GLY A 29 -2.96 -0.95 -5.76
C GLY A 29 -2.66 -1.85 -6.96
N THR A 30 -1.86 -2.89 -6.75
CA THR A 30 -1.45 -3.85 -7.79
C THR A 30 -1.71 -5.30 -7.37
N PHE A 31 -1.66 -6.24 -8.33
CA PHE A 31 -1.82 -7.68 -8.08
C PHE A 31 -0.49 -8.42 -7.87
N HIS A 32 0.61 -7.71 -7.63
CA HIS A 32 1.98 -8.22 -7.65
C HIS A 32 2.37 -8.89 -8.97
N PHE A 33 2.97 -8.13 -9.88
CA PHE A 33 3.25 -8.55 -11.26
C PHE A 33 4.19 -9.77 -11.38
N SER A 34 4.94 -10.07 -10.31
CA SER A 34 5.83 -11.24 -10.25
C SER A 34 5.18 -12.49 -9.66
N PHE A 35 3.90 -12.45 -9.28
CA PHE A 35 3.16 -13.54 -8.65
C PHE A 35 3.94 -14.29 -7.55
N PRO A 36 4.42 -13.58 -6.51
CA PRO A 36 5.23 -14.20 -5.46
C PRO A 36 4.44 -15.20 -4.60
N ASN A 37 3.10 -15.22 -4.72
CA ASN A 37 2.17 -16.14 -4.03
C ASN A 37 2.38 -16.16 -2.50
N ARG A 38 2.68 -14.98 -1.92
CA ARG A 38 2.83 -14.76 -0.47
C ARG A 38 1.50 -14.45 0.23
N ASP A 39 0.50 -14.02 -0.54
CA ASP A 39 -0.84 -13.75 -0.03
C ASP A 39 -1.62 -15.04 0.21
N VAL A 40 -2.72 -14.93 0.97
CA VAL A 40 -3.62 -16.05 1.25
C VAL A 40 -4.20 -16.61 -0.05
N LYS A 41 -4.60 -15.72 -0.96
CA LYS A 41 -5.04 -16.08 -2.31
C LYS A 41 -3.81 -16.22 -3.21
N LYS A 42 -3.58 -17.43 -3.71
CA LYS A 42 -2.50 -17.75 -4.65
C LYS A 42 -3.05 -17.88 -6.06
N ILE A 43 -2.19 -17.59 -7.04
CA ILE A 43 -2.50 -17.73 -8.46
C ILE A 43 -1.78 -18.94 -9.00
N GLU A 44 -2.54 -19.89 -9.54
CA GLU A 44 -2.02 -21.07 -10.19
C GLU A 44 -1.16 -20.68 -11.39
N VAL A 45 -0.08 -21.41 -11.64
CA VAL A 45 0.90 -21.09 -12.69
C VAL A 45 0.22 -20.89 -14.06
N ASN A 46 -0.75 -21.73 -14.37
CA ASN A 46 -1.48 -21.65 -15.64
C ASN A 46 -2.33 -20.38 -15.78
N ASP A 47 -2.66 -19.71 -14.68
CA ASP A 47 -3.46 -18.49 -14.65
C ASP A 47 -2.62 -17.22 -14.49
N GLN A 48 -1.30 -17.35 -14.36
CA GLN A 48 -0.39 -16.21 -14.35
C GLN A 48 -0.14 -15.70 -15.78
N ILE A 49 0.17 -14.41 -15.87
CA ILE A 49 0.66 -13.77 -17.10
C ILE A 49 2.15 -13.47 -16.94
N ASP A 50 2.93 -13.44 -18.02
CA ASP A 50 4.27 -12.88 -17.95
C ASP A 50 4.26 -11.43 -18.42
N VAL A 51 4.37 -10.50 -17.46
CA VAL A 51 4.36 -9.07 -17.77
C VAL A 51 5.47 -8.62 -18.72
N LEU A 52 6.51 -9.43 -18.93
CA LEU A 52 7.58 -9.15 -19.89
C LEU A 52 7.19 -9.42 -21.34
N GLU A 53 6.06 -10.10 -21.61
CA GLU A 53 5.58 -10.29 -22.97
C GLU A 53 5.25 -8.93 -23.64
N PRO A 54 5.49 -8.77 -24.96
CA PRO A 54 5.32 -7.49 -25.65
C PRO A 54 3.96 -6.82 -25.45
N LYS A 55 2.88 -7.61 -25.42
CA LYS A 55 1.51 -7.12 -25.18
C LYS A 55 1.41 -6.38 -23.84
N TYR A 56 1.89 -7.00 -22.75
CA TYR A 56 1.80 -6.42 -21.42
C TYR A 56 2.80 -5.29 -21.21
N GLN A 57 3.96 -5.32 -21.87
CA GLN A 57 4.90 -4.20 -21.85
C GLN A 57 4.26 -2.93 -22.44
N GLN A 58 3.51 -3.04 -23.54
CA GLN A 58 2.77 -1.90 -24.10
C GLN A 58 1.70 -1.39 -23.13
N GLU A 59 0.90 -2.30 -22.53
CA GLU A 59 -0.11 -1.91 -21.54
C GLU A 59 0.51 -1.20 -20.33
N ILE A 60 1.67 -1.66 -19.84
CA ILE A 60 2.41 -1.05 -18.74
C ILE A 60 2.90 0.35 -19.11
N GLU A 61 3.41 0.54 -20.33
CA GLU A 61 3.83 1.87 -20.81
C GLU A 61 2.65 2.85 -20.87
N ASP A 62 1.48 2.39 -21.33
CA ASP A 62 0.26 3.18 -21.33
C ASP A 62 -0.18 3.54 -19.90
N ILE A 63 -0.12 2.58 -18.96
CA ILE A 63 -0.41 2.82 -17.53
C ILE A 63 0.56 3.85 -16.95
N VAL A 64 1.86 3.75 -17.24
CA VAL A 64 2.87 4.73 -16.81
C VAL A 64 2.53 6.12 -17.34
N GLY A 65 2.13 6.23 -18.62
CA GLY A 65 1.68 7.49 -19.22
C GLY A 65 0.43 8.08 -18.53
N LYS A 66 -0.54 7.24 -18.17
CA LYS A 66 -1.73 7.67 -17.42
C LYS A 66 -1.38 8.19 -16.02
N ILE A 67 -0.59 7.43 -15.26
CA ILE A 67 -0.18 7.80 -13.90
C ILE A 67 0.71 9.05 -13.91
N ALA A 68 1.49 9.30 -14.96
CA ALA A 68 2.32 10.49 -15.07
C ALA A 68 1.53 11.80 -15.10
N LYS A 69 0.24 11.78 -15.47
CA LYS A 69 -0.63 12.95 -15.39
C LYS A 69 -0.87 13.42 -13.95
N PHE A 70 -0.73 12.53 -12.97
CA PHE A 70 -0.67 12.90 -11.55
C PHE A 70 0.59 13.71 -11.20
N LYS A 71 1.61 13.74 -12.07
CA LYS A 71 2.87 14.47 -11.87
C LYS A 71 3.48 14.21 -10.48
N PRO A 72 3.69 12.94 -10.07
CA PRO A 72 4.32 12.66 -8.79
C PRO A 72 5.71 13.28 -8.74
N THR A 73 6.06 13.85 -7.58
CA THR A 73 7.42 14.30 -7.26
C THR A 73 8.15 13.27 -6.38
N ILE A 74 7.39 12.39 -5.74
CA ILE A 74 7.87 11.32 -4.87
C ILE A 74 7.19 10.01 -5.30
N ILE A 75 7.98 8.93 -5.40
CA ILE A 75 7.46 7.58 -5.61
C ILE A 75 7.90 6.70 -4.44
N ALA A 76 6.95 6.04 -3.78
CA ALA A 76 7.17 5.08 -2.72
C ALA A 76 6.78 3.67 -3.17
N ILE A 77 7.54 2.66 -2.76
CA ILE A 77 7.46 1.28 -3.26
C ILE A 77 7.41 0.26 -2.13
N GLU A 78 6.77 -0.88 -2.39
CA GLU A 78 6.65 -2.01 -1.47
C GLU A 78 7.95 -2.82 -1.33
N ARG A 79 8.96 -2.16 -0.76
CA ARG A 79 10.25 -2.73 -0.37
C ARG A 79 10.62 -2.24 1.00
N GLU A 80 11.33 -3.08 1.76
CA GLU A 80 11.65 -2.73 3.14
C GLU A 80 12.68 -1.59 3.16
N PRO A 81 12.63 -0.65 4.13
CA PRO A 81 13.64 0.41 4.26
C PRO A 81 15.09 -0.11 4.32
N SER A 82 15.28 -1.34 4.82
CA SER A 82 16.59 -2.03 4.82
C SER A 82 17.12 -2.32 3.41
N GLU A 83 16.25 -2.38 2.40
CA GLU A 83 16.60 -2.58 0.99
C GLU A 83 16.86 -1.27 0.23
N GLN A 84 16.77 -0.09 0.88
CA GLN A 84 16.87 1.20 0.19
C GLN A 84 18.13 1.33 -0.67
N ALA A 85 19.30 1.05 -0.11
CA ALA A 85 20.57 1.14 -0.85
C ALA A 85 20.63 0.21 -2.07
N LYS A 86 19.99 -0.97 -1.98
CA LYS A 86 19.87 -1.91 -3.10
C LYS A 86 18.99 -1.33 -4.20
N TYR A 87 17.84 -0.76 -3.88
CA TYR A 87 16.95 -0.18 -4.88
C TYR A 87 17.49 1.10 -5.51
N ASP A 88 18.20 1.93 -4.73
CA ASP A 88 18.93 3.09 -5.26
C ASP A 88 19.99 2.65 -6.29
N SER A 89 20.76 1.60 -5.97
CA SER A 89 21.76 1.04 -6.89
C SER A 89 21.13 0.46 -8.17
N LEU A 90 20.05 -0.31 -8.03
CA LEU A 90 19.34 -0.89 -9.19
C LEU A 90 18.73 0.19 -10.08
N TYR A 91 18.16 1.24 -9.49
CA TYR A 91 17.57 2.35 -10.24
C TYR A 91 18.63 3.16 -10.98
N ASN A 92 19.78 3.45 -10.35
CA ASN A 92 20.89 4.14 -11.02
C ASN A 92 21.43 3.35 -12.22
N LYS A 93 21.58 2.02 -12.09
CA LYS A 93 21.96 1.17 -13.23
C LYS A 93 20.91 1.18 -14.34
N PHE A 94 19.62 1.24 -13.99
CA PHE A 94 18.54 1.38 -14.97
C PHE A 94 18.59 2.71 -15.72
N LEU A 95 18.90 3.81 -15.02
CA LEU A 95 19.09 5.13 -15.65
C LEU A 95 20.26 5.13 -16.65
N GLN A 96 21.34 4.39 -16.33
CA GLN A 96 22.52 4.22 -17.19
C GLN A 96 22.32 3.24 -18.35
N GLY A 97 21.20 2.52 -18.40
CA GLY A 97 20.96 1.46 -19.40
C GLY A 97 21.68 0.14 -19.10
N GLU A 98 22.25 -0.01 -17.90
CA GLU A 98 23.00 -1.19 -17.44
C GLU A 98 22.14 -2.20 -16.66
N TYR A 99 20.81 -1.98 -16.61
CA TYR A 99 19.89 -2.85 -15.90
C TYR A 99 18.62 -3.13 -16.71
N GLN A 100 18.36 -4.41 -16.96
CA GLN A 100 17.10 -4.86 -17.54
C GLN A 100 16.05 -5.04 -16.43
N LEU A 101 14.86 -4.46 -16.64
CA LEU A 101 13.78 -4.54 -15.67
C LEU A 101 13.26 -5.97 -15.53
N GLY A 102 13.16 -6.44 -14.29
CA GLY A 102 12.45 -7.67 -13.95
C GLY A 102 10.93 -7.46 -13.86
N ARG A 103 10.19 -8.52 -13.49
CA ARG A 103 8.71 -8.55 -13.50
C ARG A 103 8.02 -7.67 -12.46
N SER A 104 8.73 -7.11 -11.49
CA SER A 104 8.09 -6.49 -10.34
C SER A 104 7.51 -5.11 -10.65
N GLU A 105 6.36 -4.79 -10.05
CA GLU A 105 5.60 -3.57 -10.27
C GLU A 105 6.38 -2.30 -9.92
N GLU A 106 7.22 -2.34 -8.89
CA GLU A 106 8.06 -1.18 -8.53
C GLU A 106 9.11 -0.88 -9.61
N LYS A 107 9.47 -1.87 -10.44
CA LYS A 107 10.38 -1.70 -11.57
C LYS A 107 9.61 -1.36 -12.83
N GLN A 108 8.59 -2.16 -13.15
CA GLN A 108 7.79 -2.02 -14.36
C GLN A 108 7.03 -0.69 -14.39
N ILE A 109 6.49 -0.21 -13.27
CA ILE A 109 5.82 1.08 -13.19
C ILE A 109 6.73 2.11 -12.54
N GLY A 110 7.26 1.82 -11.35
CA GLY A 110 7.99 2.79 -10.54
C GLY A 110 9.24 3.33 -11.23
N PHE A 111 10.16 2.46 -11.67
CA PHE A 111 11.41 2.90 -12.31
C PHE A 111 11.15 3.61 -13.65
N ARG A 112 10.23 3.09 -14.47
CA ARG A 112 9.86 3.72 -15.75
C ARG A 112 9.32 5.13 -15.54
N LEU A 113 8.38 5.29 -14.61
CA LEU A 113 7.77 6.58 -14.29
C LEU A 113 8.78 7.55 -13.69
N ALA A 114 9.60 7.09 -12.75
CA ALA A 114 10.65 7.90 -12.13
C ALA A 114 11.62 8.44 -13.20
N LYS A 115 12.08 7.58 -14.12
CA LYS A 115 12.95 7.97 -15.24
C LYS A 115 12.29 9.00 -16.14
N MET A 116 11.02 8.78 -16.50
CA MET A 116 10.26 9.69 -17.37
C MET A 116 10.10 11.08 -16.76
N LEU A 117 9.96 11.17 -15.43
CA LEU A 117 9.74 12.43 -14.72
C LEU A 117 11.02 13.05 -14.14
N GLY A 118 12.19 12.41 -14.34
CA GLY A 118 13.46 12.87 -13.77
C GLY A 118 13.52 12.78 -12.25
N ILE A 119 12.78 11.86 -11.63
CA ILE A 119 12.83 11.63 -10.18
C ILE A 119 14.10 10.84 -9.84
N GLU A 120 14.90 11.37 -8.92
CA GLU A 120 16.24 10.85 -8.62
C GLU A 120 16.23 9.54 -7.81
N LYS A 121 15.17 9.28 -7.04
CA LYS A 121 15.07 8.06 -6.21
C LYS A 121 13.64 7.68 -5.88
N LEU A 122 13.46 6.41 -5.49
CA LEU A 122 12.22 5.87 -4.97
C LEU A 122 12.39 5.54 -3.48
N TYR A 123 11.31 5.59 -2.70
CA TYR A 123 11.34 5.37 -1.25
C TYR A 123 10.80 3.99 -0.89
N CYS A 124 11.61 3.19 -0.19
CA CYS A 124 11.20 1.88 0.31
C CYS A 124 10.39 2.04 1.60
N ILE A 125 9.11 1.63 1.60
CA ILE A 125 8.19 1.88 2.73
C ILE A 125 7.57 0.63 3.36
N ASN A 126 7.78 -0.57 2.80
CA ASN A 126 7.18 -1.80 3.33
C ASN A 126 7.67 -2.08 4.75
N GLU A 127 6.79 -2.68 5.54
CA GLU A 127 7.08 -3.09 6.90
C GLU A 127 6.18 -4.26 7.26
N TRP A 128 6.62 -5.05 8.25
CA TRP A 128 5.86 -6.17 8.77
C TRP A 128 5.04 -5.78 10.00
N GLY A 129 4.04 -6.59 10.33
CA GLY A 129 3.30 -6.48 11.58
C GLY A 129 4.17 -6.75 12.81
N LYS A 130 3.63 -6.47 13.99
CA LYS A 130 4.15 -6.95 15.27
C LYS A 130 3.00 -7.62 16.01
N ASP A 131 3.23 -8.85 16.41
CA ASP A 131 2.27 -9.65 17.16
C ASP A 131 2.55 -9.61 18.67
N TYR A 132 1.50 -9.86 19.45
CA TYR A 132 1.58 -10.10 20.89
C TYR A 132 2.33 -11.42 21.18
N GLU A 133 2.88 -11.55 22.40
CA GLU A 133 3.73 -12.70 22.75
C GLU A 133 2.99 -14.04 22.73
N ASP A 134 1.71 -14.05 23.10
CA ASP A 134 0.84 -15.25 23.05
C ASP A 134 0.57 -15.68 21.60
N ILE A 135 0.34 -14.73 20.69
CA ILE A 135 0.21 -14.99 19.26
C ILE A 135 1.52 -15.57 18.71
N LYS A 136 2.67 -14.93 19.00
CA LYS A 136 3.99 -15.43 18.57
C LYS A 136 4.25 -16.85 19.03
N ARG A 137 3.93 -17.17 20.28
CA ARG A 137 4.11 -18.51 20.84
C ARG A 137 3.38 -19.59 20.02
N VAL A 138 2.17 -19.29 19.55
CA VAL A 138 1.41 -20.20 18.69
C VAL A 138 1.97 -20.23 17.26
N LEU A 139 2.37 -19.09 16.69
CA LEU A 139 2.90 -19.03 15.31
C LEU A 139 4.31 -19.65 15.17
N GLU A 140 5.17 -19.47 16.17
CA GLU A 140 6.57 -19.91 16.19
C GLU A 140 6.74 -21.29 16.83
N GLY A 141 5.72 -21.79 17.53
CA GLY A 141 5.65 -23.13 18.12
C GLY A 141 5.53 -24.21 17.04
N LYS A 142 6.61 -24.41 16.27
CA LYS A 142 6.71 -25.44 15.23
C LYS A 142 6.34 -26.81 15.82
N ASP A 143 5.49 -27.53 15.10
CA ASP A 143 4.99 -28.87 15.44
C ASP A 143 4.12 -28.96 16.71
N SER A 144 3.66 -27.83 17.25
CA SER A 144 2.63 -27.84 18.28
C SER A 144 1.25 -28.17 17.68
N ILE A 145 0.43 -28.87 18.48
CA ILE A 145 -0.98 -29.15 18.15
C ILE A 145 -1.75 -27.83 17.97
N GLU A 146 -1.38 -26.79 18.74
CA GLU A 146 -2.01 -25.47 18.70
C GLU A 146 -1.71 -24.73 17.39
N ALA A 147 -0.45 -24.67 16.96
CA ALA A 147 -0.08 -24.11 15.67
C ALA A 147 -0.79 -24.84 14.52
N SER A 148 -0.83 -26.17 14.56
CA SER A 148 -1.50 -26.98 13.54
C SER A 148 -3.00 -26.71 13.47
N ARG A 149 -3.67 -26.60 14.63
CA ARG A 149 -5.10 -26.24 14.71
C ARG A 149 -5.36 -24.85 14.16
N PHE A 150 -4.55 -23.87 14.55
CA PHE A 150 -4.65 -22.51 14.06
C PHE A 150 -4.47 -22.44 12.53
N MET A 151 -3.40 -23.03 11.98
CA MET A 151 -3.15 -23.03 10.54
C MET A 151 -4.22 -23.78 9.74
N ASN A 152 -4.75 -24.89 10.27
CA ASN A 152 -5.86 -25.59 9.65
C ASN A 152 -7.12 -24.72 9.62
N PHE A 153 -7.42 -24.00 10.71
CA PHE A 153 -8.54 -23.06 10.74
C PHE A 153 -8.31 -21.87 9.81
N PHE A 154 -7.11 -21.29 9.78
CA PHE A 154 -6.74 -20.18 8.91
C PHE A 154 -7.10 -20.47 7.45
N TYR A 155 -6.73 -21.65 6.93
CA TYR A 155 -6.98 -22.01 5.53
C TYR A 155 -8.35 -22.67 5.26
N LYS A 156 -8.97 -23.34 6.25
CA LYS A 156 -10.19 -24.15 6.03
C LYS A 156 -11.41 -23.66 6.82
N ASN A 157 -11.41 -22.40 7.27
CA ASN A 157 -12.57 -21.84 7.95
C ASN A 157 -13.79 -21.76 6.98
N PRO A 158 -15.02 -21.90 7.50
CA PRO A 158 -16.23 -21.90 6.68
C PRO A 158 -16.56 -20.54 6.06
N ASP A 159 -15.99 -19.44 6.59
CA ASP A 159 -16.24 -18.09 6.09
C ASP A 159 -15.56 -17.83 4.73
N THR A 160 -14.66 -18.71 4.28
CA THR A 160 -14.04 -18.62 2.94
C THR A 160 -15.07 -18.48 1.80
N LEU A 161 -16.29 -19.00 1.96
CA LEU A 161 -17.38 -18.91 0.98
C LEU A 161 -17.99 -17.51 0.86
N ILE A 162 -17.84 -16.67 1.89
CA ILE A 162 -18.39 -15.30 1.93
C ILE A 162 -17.30 -14.24 1.72
N HIS A 163 -16.05 -14.65 1.44
CA HIS A 163 -14.97 -13.72 1.12
C HIS A 163 -15.30 -12.91 -0.14
N PHE A 164 -15.08 -11.61 -0.06
CA PHE A 164 -15.08 -10.75 -1.22
C PHE A 164 -13.83 -11.03 -2.04
N SER A 165 -14.00 -11.64 -3.21
CA SER A 165 -12.90 -11.99 -4.11
C SER A 165 -13.35 -11.74 -5.55
N PRO A 166 -13.16 -10.52 -6.06
CA PRO A 166 -13.43 -10.21 -7.46
C PRO A 166 -12.72 -11.21 -8.39
N LYS A 167 -13.39 -11.54 -9.49
CA LYS A 167 -12.77 -12.35 -10.54
C LYS A 167 -11.61 -11.57 -11.12
N GLN A 168 -10.46 -12.23 -11.25
CA GLN A 168 -9.30 -11.63 -11.90
C GLN A 168 -9.51 -11.62 -13.41
N VAL A 169 -9.17 -10.48 -14.01
CA VAL A 169 -9.35 -10.15 -15.42
C VAL A 169 -8.03 -9.83 -16.11
N PHE A 170 -6.89 -9.75 -15.40
CA PHE A 170 -5.59 -9.45 -16.03
C PHE A 170 -5.22 -10.37 -17.21
N LYS A 171 -5.64 -11.64 -17.16
CA LYS A 171 -5.38 -12.62 -18.23
C LYS A 171 -6.37 -12.51 -19.40
N SER A 172 -7.63 -12.19 -19.12
CA SER A 172 -8.70 -12.14 -20.14
C SER A 172 -8.85 -10.74 -20.78
N GLU A 173 -8.63 -9.68 -20.00
CA GLU A 173 -8.92 -8.30 -20.36
C GLU A 173 -7.67 -7.39 -20.31
N GLY A 174 -6.62 -7.78 -19.59
CA GLY A 174 -5.34 -7.05 -19.50
C GLY A 174 -5.09 -6.40 -18.14
N ILE A 175 -3.88 -5.87 -17.97
CA ILE A 175 -3.38 -5.29 -16.72
C ILE A 175 -4.20 -4.05 -16.33
N LEU A 176 -4.52 -3.17 -17.29
CA LEU A 176 -5.24 -1.93 -16.99
C LEU A 176 -6.65 -2.19 -16.40
N PRO A 177 -7.50 -3.05 -17.00
CA PRO A 177 -8.78 -3.44 -16.38
C PRO A 177 -8.64 -4.01 -14.97
N GLU A 178 -7.63 -4.87 -14.72
CA GLU A 178 -7.38 -5.40 -13.38
C GLU A 178 -7.03 -4.30 -12.38
N LEU A 179 -6.11 -3.39 -12.75
CA LEU A 179 -5.75 -2.26 -11.89
C LEU A 179 -6.96 -1.35 -11.63
N ILE A 180 -7.81 -1.10 -12.63
CA ILE A 180 -9.05 -0.32 -12.43
C ILE A 180 -9.98 -0.99 -11.42
N GLN A 181 -10.17 -2.31 -11.54
CA GLN A 181 -11.01 -3.08 -10.62
C GLN A 181 -10.45 -3.08 -9.19
N MET A 182 -9.14 -3.26 -9.04
CA MET A 182 -8.45 -3.29 -7.74
C MET A 182 -8.40 -1.93 -7.05
N ASN A 183 -8.40 -0.84 -7.82
CA ASN A 183 -8.38 0.53 -7.30
C ASN A 183 -9.78 1.16 -7.20
N ASP A 184 -10.85 0.36 -7.33
CA ASP A 184 -12.22 0.82 -7.10
C ASP A 184 -12.53 0.95 -5.61
N ASP A 185 -13.09 2.09 -5.20
CA ASP A 185 -13.37 2.42 -3.80
C ASP A 185 -14.26 1.36 -3.12
N ASN A 186 -15.24 0.79 -3.85
CA ASN A 186 -16.11 -0.25 -3.28
C ASN A 186 -15.38 -1.59 -3.15
N SER A 187 -14.53 -1.94 -4.12
CA SER A 187 -13.68 -3.12 -4.03
C SER A 187 -12.73 -3.03 -2.84
N ILE A 188 -12.02 -1.91 -2.69
CA ILE A 188 -11.10 -1.65 -1.58
C ILE A 188 -11.83 -1.74 -0.23
N LYS A 189 -13.01 -1.12 -0.11
CA LYS A 189 -13.81 -1.18 1.11
C LYS A 189 -14.26 -2.60 1.46
N LYS A 190 -14.74 -3.36 0.47
CA LYS A 190 -15.21 -4.73 0.69
C LYS A 190 -14.06 -5.68 1.04
N ASP A 191 -12.87 -5.45 0.50
CA ASP A 191 -11.69 -6.25 0.80
C ASP A 191 -11.31 -6.22 2.29
N LEU A 192 -11.48 -5.08 2.99
CA LEU A 192 -11.30 -5.02 4.45
C LEU A 192 -12.17 -6.06 5.19
N GLY A 193 -13.37 -6.34 4.68
CA GLY A 193 -14.31 -7.29 5.28
C GLY A 193 -13.74 -8.71 5.40
N ASN A 194 -12.82 -9.10 4.52
CA ASN A 194 -12.16 -10.41 4.56
C ASN A 194 -11.31 -10.60 5.84
N TYR A 195 -10.84 -9.51 6.45
CA TYR A 195 -10.05 -9.53 7.68
C TYR A 195 -10.91 -9.55 8.95
N LEU A 196 -12.24 -9.41 8.83
CA LEU A 196 -13.19 -9.37 9.95
C LEU A 196 -14.01 -10.67 10.09
N ILE A 197 -13.62 -11.70 9.34
CA ILE A 197 -14.25 -13.02 9.31
C ILE A 197 -13.16 -14.12 9.33
N GLY A 198 -13.56 -15.38 9.34
CA GLY A 198 -12.65 -16.51 9.32
C GLY A 198 -11.73 -16.50 10.53
N VAL A 199 -10.41 -16.38 10.31
CA VAL A 199 -9.40 -16.35 11.38
C VAL A 199 -9.68 -15.28 12.46
N PHE A 200 -10.34 -14.19 12.11
CA PHE A 200 -10.75 -13.15 13.07
C PHE A 200 -11.61 -13.71 14.23
N LYS A 201 -12.40 -14.75 13.95
CA LYS A 201 -13.28 -15.42 14.91
C LYS A 201 -12.61 -16.60 15.62
N TYR A 202 -11.34 -16.89 15.33
CA TYR A 202 -10.63 -17.99 15.97
C TYR A 202 -10.39 -17.70 17.44
N LYS A 203 -10.48 -18.75 18.26
CA LYS A 203 -10.19 -18.69 19.68
C LYS A 203 -9.33 -19.86 20.14
N THR A 204 -8.53 -19.62 21.17
CA THR A 204 -7.84 -20.68 21.89
C THR A 204 -8.56 -20.93 23.22
N LYS A 205 -8.13 -21.97 23.96
CA LYS A 205 -8.68 -22.26 25.29
C LYS A 205 -8.44 -21.10 26.27
N ASP A 206 -7.30 -20.43 26.13
CA ASP A 206 -6.83 -19.44 27.09
C ASP A 206 -6.96 -17.99 26.56
N ASN A 207 -7.34 -17.79 25.30
CA ASN A 207 -7.62 -16.49 24.70
C ASN A 207 -8.83 -16.56 23.74
N GLU A 208 -9.99 -16.06 24.19
CA GLU A 208 -11.21 -15.96 23.39
C GLU A 208 -11.12 -14.88 22.28
N LEU A 209 -10.18 -13.94 22.38
CA LEU A 209 -9.94 -12.87 21.41
C LEU A 209 -8.73 -13.14 20.49
N PHE A 210 -8.16 -14.35 20.52
CA PHE A 210 -6.93 -14.70 19.79
C PHE A 210 -6.97 -14.28 18.31
N GLY A 211 -8.07 -14.55 17.62
CA GLY A 211 -8.23 -14.20 16.21
C GLY A 211 -8.19 -12.69 15.96
N ALA A 212 -8.83 -11.90 16.83
CA ALA A 212 -8.81 -10.45 16.75
C ALA A 212 -7.41 -9.87 17.06
N ASP A 213 -6.74 -10.42 18.07
CA ASP A 213 -5.36 -10.04 18.44
C ASP A 213 -4.37 -10.36 17.31
N PHE A 214 -4.50 -11.55 16.71
CA PHE A 214 -3.72 -11.96 15.54
C PHE A 214 -3.94 -11.02 14.35
N VAL A 215 -5.19 -10.71 13.98
CA VAL A 215 -5.48 -9.79 12.86
C VAL A 215 -4.97 -8.37 13.14
N THR A 216 -5.02 -7.94 14.40
CA THR A 216 -4.49 -6.63 14.81
C THR A 216 -2.99 -6.54 14.52
N GLY A 217 -2.19 -7.56 14.87
CA GLY A 217 -0.77 -7.61 14.57
C GLY A 217 -0.46 -7.83 13.09
N TRP A 218 -1.08 -8.85 12.49
CA TRP A 218 -0.85 -9.27 11.11
C TRP A 218 -1.22 -8.20 10.08
N TRP A 219 -2.34 -7.50 10.27
CA TRP A 219 -2.89 -6.59 9.26
C TRP A 219 -2.92 -5.12 9.68
N PHE A 220 -3.50 -4.78 10.82
CA PHE A 220 -3.70 -3.38 11.21
C PHE A 220 -2.39 -2.71 11.65
N ASN A 221 -1.62 -3.35 12.53
CA ASN A 221 -0.32 -2.87 12.98
C ASN A 221 0.64 -2.73 11.79
N ARG A 222 0.66 -3.73 10.89
CA ARG A 222 1.45 -3.68 9.66
C ARG A 222 1.16 -2.42 8.84
N ASN A 223 -0.11 -2.15 8.55
CA ASN A 223 -0.50 -0.98 7.77
C ASN A 223 -0.22 0.36 8.47
N LEU A 224 -0.38 0.43 9.80
CA LEU A 224 0.04 1.61 10.58
C LEU A 224 1.54 1.87 10.47
N ARG A 225 2.36 0.83 10.49
CA ARG A 225 3.82 0.97 10.38
C ARG A 225 4.25 1.36 8.96
N ILE A 226 3.58 0.84 7.92
CA ILE A 226 3.77 1.27 6.53
C ILE A 226 3.40 2.76 6.38
N PHE A 227 2.25 3.18 6.91
CA PHE A 227 1.84 4.59 6.93
C PHE A 227 2.87 5.48 7.65
N ARG A 228 3.45 5.00 8.77
CA ARG A 228 4.53 5.72 9.45
C ARG A 228 5.78 5.86 8.57
N ASN A 229 6.10 4.87 7.74
CA ASN A 229 7.20 5.00 6.78
C ASN A 229 6.90 6.01 5.67
N ILE A 230 5.64 6.14 5.22
CA ILE A 230 5.22 7.23 4.31
C ILE A 230 5.47 8.59 4.96
N GLN A 231 5.10 8.78 6.24
CA GLN A 231 5.37 10.02 6.96
C GLN A 231 6.87 10.35 7.07
N LYS A 232 7.72 9.35 7.27
CA LYS A 232 9.18 9.53 7.38
C LYS A 232 9.85 10.02 6.09
N ILE A 233 9.14 10.05 4.96
CA ILE A 233 9.64 10.64 3.70
C ILE A 233 9.87 12.16 3.87
N ASN A 234 9.16 12.82 4.80
CA ASN A 234 9.22 14.26 5.05
C ASN A 234 8.88 15.10 3.80
N ALA A 235 7.79 14.73 3.12
CA ALA A 235 7.28 15.46 1.97
C ALA A 235 6.82 16.87 2.34
N LYS A 236 6.94 17.81 1.41
CA LYS A 236 6.42 19.17 1.53
C LYS A 236 4.96 19.21 1.07
N PRO A 237 4.17 20.22 1.48
CA PRO A 237 2.82 20.45 0.97
C PRO A 237 2.68 20.52 -0.57
N THR A 238 3.76 20.91 -1.26
CA THR A 238 3.81 21.00 -2.73
C THR A 238 4.14 19.68 -3.41
N ASP A 239 4.57 18.67 -2.65
CA ASP A 239 4.89 17.36 -3.19
C ASP A 239 3.62 16.57 -3.53
N ARG A 240 3.78 15.61 -4.45
CA ARG A 240 2.74 14.66 -4.85
C ARG A 240 3.33 13.26 -4.74
N ILE A 241 2.83 12.46 -3.82
CA ILE A 241 3.35 11.13 -3.51
C ILE A 241 2.55 10.10 -4.28
N LEU A 242 3.20 9.34 -5.16
CA LEU A 242 2.67 8.08 -5.68
C LEU A 242 3.17 6.95 -4.78
N VAL A 243 2.26 6.10 -4.32
CA VAL A 243 2.60 4.87 -3.60
C VAL A 243 2.19 3.68 -4.45
N ILE A 244 3.14 2.80 -4.78
CA ILE A 244 2.90 1.56 -5.53
C ILE A 244 2.97 0.40 -4.54
N TYR A 245 1.84 -0.28 -4.35
CA TYR A 245 1.69 -1.30 -3.31
C TYR A 245 0.69 -2.40 -3.73
N GLY A 246 0.73 -3.56 -3.08
CA GLY A 246 -0.27 -4.61 -3.22
C GLY A 246 -1.67 -4.10 -2.85
N ALA A 247 -2.66 -4.41 -3.70
CA ALA A 247 -4.01 -3.85 -3.61
C ALA A 247 -4.71 -4.13 -2.27
N GLY A 248 -4.41 -5.26 -1.62
CA GLY A 248 -4.99 -5.59 -0.31
C GLY A 248 -4.71 -4.51 0.73
N HIS A 249 -3.56 -3.86 0.71
CA HIS A 249 -3.18 -2.87 1.72
C HIS A 249 -3.96 -1.55 1.63
N LEU A 250 -4.55 -1.24 0.47
CA LEU A 250 -5.28 0.01 0.27
C LEU A 250 -6.48 0.14 1.21
N ASN A 251 -7.03 -0.98 1.67
CA ASN A 251 -8.22 -1.01 2.52
C ASN A 251 -8.03 -0.30 3.88
N ILE A 252 -6.79 -0.26 4.40
CA ILE A 252 -6.42 0.52 5.59
C ILE A 252 -5.62 1.76 5.20
N LEU A 253 -4.67 1.65 4.26
CA LEU A 253 -3.79 2.78 3.93
C LEU A 253 -4.58 3.99 3.38
N ASN A 254 -5.57 3.77 2.51
CA ASN A 254 -6.42 4.86 2.01
C ASN A 254 -7.15 5.56 3.16
N TYR A 255 -7.73 4.78 4.07
CA TYR A 255 -8.45 5.30 5.23
C TYR A 255 -7.55 6.14 6.16
N LEU A 256 -6.32 5.66 6.42
CA LEU A 256 -5.34 6.39 7.23
C LEU A 256 -4.91 7.71 6.56
N ILE A 257 -4.72 7.70 5.23
CA ILE A 257 -4.39 8.90 4.45
C ILE A 257 -5.54 9.91 4.48
N GLU A 258 -6.78 9.46 4.28
CA GLU A 258 -7.98 10.32 4.31
C GLU A 258 -8.21 10.97 5.68
N CYS A 259 -8.01 10.20 6.75
CA CYS A 259 -8.17 10.67 8.12
C CYS A 259 -7.04 11.61 8.57
N SER A 260 -5.86 11.53 7.94
CA SER A 260 -4.72 12.35 8.33
C SER A 260 -4.95 13.84 8.01
N PRO A 261 -4.60 14.76 8.93
CA PRO A 261 -4.57 16.19 8.61
C PRO A 261 -3.43 16.56 7.65
N GLU A 262 -2.42 15.69 7.47
CA GLU A 262 -1.23 15.96 6.65
C GLU A 262 -1.45 15.68 5.16
N TYR A 263 -2.37 14.75 4.84
CA TYR A 263 -2.50 14.20 3.49
C TYR A 263 -3.90 14.35 2.90
N LYS A 264 -3.94 14.38 1.57
CA LYS A 264 -5.17 14.29 0.78
C LYS A 264 -5.06 13.08 -0.13
N LEU A 265 -5.94 12.10 0.07
CA LEU A 265 -6.06 10.96 -0.84
C LEU A 265 -6.60 11.45 -2.19
N VAL A 266 -5.95 11.01 -3.27
CA VAL A 266 -6.40 11.22 -4.64
C VAL A 266 -6.81 9.86 -5.20
N LYS A 267 -7.89 9.80 -5.99
CA LYS A 267 -8.40 8.54 -6.53
C LYS A 267 -7.57 8.09 -7.73
N THR A 268 -7.03 6.89 -7.65
CA THR A 268 -6.22 6.28 -8.74
C THR A 268 -7.02 6.10 -10.02
N ASN A 269 -8.30 5.75 -9.90
CA ASN A 269 -9.18 5.57 -11.05
C ASN A 269 -9.53 6.87 -11.79
N ASP A 270 -9.27 8.05 -11.21
CA ASP A 270 -9.39 9.31 -11.93
C ASP A 270 -8.33 9.43 -13.04
N TYR A 271 -7.20 8.69 -12.93
CA TYR A 271 -6.12 8.69 -13.93
C TYR A 271 -6.15 7.45 -14.83
N LEU A 272 -6.46 6.27 -14.28
CA LEU A 272 -6.45 5.02 -15.05
C LEU A 272 -7.57 4.97 -16.11
N LYS A 273 -8.67 5.70 -15.92
CA LYS A 273 -9.83 5.71 -16.83
C LYS A 273 -9.81 6.82 -17.87
N GLU A 274 -8.79 7.69 -17.86
CA GLU A 274 -8.62 8.75 -18.88
C GLU A 274 -8.17 8.22 -20.24
#